data_AF-A0A7C4FL78-F1
#
_entry.id   AF-A0A7C4FL78-F1
#
_cell.length_a   1.000
_cell.length_b   1.000
_cell.length_c   1.000
_cell.angle_alpha   90.00
_cell.angle_beta   90.00
_cell.angle_gamma   90.00
#
_symmetry.space_group_name_H-M   'P 1'
#
loop_
_entity.id
_entity.type
_entity.pdbx_description
1 polymer ?
#
loop_
_entity_poly.entity_id
_entity_poly.type
_entity_poly.pdbx_seq_one_letter_code
_entity_poly.pdbx_strand_id
1 'polypeptide(L)'
;MKALWINAKDIPYRGFLLKPEGVLRLDPGEATPEKVESFFRELSQYIKAKYYALGFFAYELGYLLERRLHPLFWHPSSPLAFFYLSKKLEPVEISPTPETKEEQKFKIEDKKLNISKDEFKRAVQKIKEYIALGDTYQVNYTCKLRFEFLGNPFELFKTLLF
;
A
#
# COMPACT_ATOMS: atom_id res chain seq x y z
N MET A 1 15.09 -7.85 9.31
CA MET A 1 14.41 -7.15 8.19
C MET A 1 14.54 -5.64 8.41
N LYS A 2 14.91 -4.85 7.40
CA LYS A 2 14.95 -3.37 7.48
C LYS A 2 13.78 -2.82 6.64
N ALA A 3 13.20 -1.71 7.07
CA ALA A 3 12.20 -0.99 6.27
C ALA A 3 12.87 0.22 5.61
N LEU A 4 12.51 0.49 4.36
CA LEU A 4 13.08 1.55 3.55
C LEU A 4 11.97 2.49 3.10
N TRP A 5 12.18 3.79 3.28
CA TRP A 5 11.35 4.83 2.70
C TRP A 5 12.22 5.74 1.85
N ILE A 6 11.79 6.03 0.62
CA ILE A 6 12.51 6.88 -0.34
C ILE A 6 11.62 8.03 -0.77
N ASN A 7 12.21 9.23 -0.80
CA ASN A 7 11.66 10.41 -1.46
C ASN A 7 12.23 10.52 -2.87
N ALA A 8 11.46 10.06 -3.86
CA ALA A 8 11.86 10.03 -5.27
C ALA A 8 11.64 11.38 -5.97
N LYS A 9 12.20 12.46 -5.43
CA LYS A 9 12.06 13.83 -5.97
C LYS A 9 13.30 14.31 -6.72
N ASP A 10 14.46 14.25 -6.09
CA ASP A 10 15.73 14.76 -6.60
C ASP A 10 16.80 13.67 -6.47
N ILE A 11 17.61 13.44 -7.52
CA ILE A 11 18.72 12.45 -7.48
C ILE A 11 19.98 13.14 -6.91
N PRO A 12 20.72 12.53 -5.96
CA PRO A 12 20.48 11.21 -5.36
C PRO A 12 19.22 11.20 -4.49
N TYR A 13 18.38 10.17 -4.67
CA TYR A 13 17.13 10.07 -3.92
C TYR A 13 17.42 9.91 -2.44
N ARG A 14 16.82 10.79 -1.63
CA ARG A 14 16.99 10.77 -0.18
C ARG A 14 15.94 9.88 0.45
N GLY A 15 16.32 9.20 1.52
CA GLY A 15 15.38 8.36 2.24
C GLY A 15 15.86 8.01 3.64
N PHE A 16 15.15 7.07 4.26
CA PHE A 16 15.47 6.57 5.58
C PHE A 16 15.37 5.05 5.62
N LEU A 17 16.38 4.43 6.22
CA LEU A 17 16.31 3.07 6.71
C LEU A 17 15.83 3.07 8.16
N LEU A 18 14.85 2.24 8.42
CA LEU A 18 14.34 1.96 9.75
C LEU A 18 14.67 0.52 10.10
N LYS A 19 15.40 0.32 11.20
CA LYS A 19 15.56 -1.00 11.83
C LYS A 19 14.44 -1.14 12.87
N PRO A 20 13.48 -2.07 12.67
CA PRO A 20 12.33 -2.17 13.55
C PRO A 20 12.73 -2.58 14.97
N GLU A 21 12.26 -1.81 15.95
CA GLU A 21 12.28 -2.15 17.38
C GLU A 21 10.94 -2.76 17.82
N GLY A 22 9.87 -2.51 17.05
CA GLY A 22 8.56 -3.10 17.23
C GLY A 22 7.74 -3.13 15.94
N VAL A 23 6.60 -3.81 15.98
CA VAL A 23 5.62 -3.87 14.89
C VAL A 23 4.24 -3.60 15.49
N LEU A 24 3.48 -2.73 14.85
CA LEU A 24 2.08 -2.51 15.15
C LEU A 24 1.25 -2.90 13.92
N ARG A 25 0.29 -3.80 14.09
CA ARG A 25 -0.48 -4.40 13.01
C ARG A 25 -1.95 -4.53 13.39
N LEU A 26 -2.84 -4.31 12.41
CA LEU A 26 -4.27 -4.57 12.52
C LEU A 26 -4.66 -5.60 11.47
N ASP A 27 -5.06 -6.79 11.91
CA ASP A 27 -5.47 -7.88 11.04
C ASP A 27 -6.98 -7.87 10.74
N PRO A 28 -7.37 -8.24 9.51
CA PRO A 28 -8.75 -8.12 9.04
C PRO A 28 -9.72 -9.07 9.77
N GLY A 29 -9.28 -10.28 10.15
CA GLY A 29 -10.14 -11.26 10.81
C GLY A 29 -10.62 -10.84 12.19
N GLU A 30 -9.98 -9.84 12.78
CA GLU A 30 -10.27 -9.33 14.10
C GLU A 30 -10.84 -7.91 14.08
N ALA A 31 -10.98 -7.29 12.92
CA ALA A 31 -11.20 -5.86 12.82
C ALA A 31 -12.65 -5.46 13.14
N THR A 32 -12.80 -4.58 14.13
CA THR A 32 -14.03 -3.87 14.45
C THR A 32 -13.73 -2.37 14.52
N PRO A 33 -14.74 -1.48 14.44
CA PRO A 33 -14.53 -0.04 14.62
C PRO A 33 -13.78 0.29 15.93
N GLU A 34 -14.10 -0.39 17.03
CA GLU A 34 -13.47 -0.18 18.35
C GLU A 34 -12.00 -0.59 18.35
N LYS A 35 -11.66 -1.70 17.67
CA LYS A 35 -10.27 -2.13 17.49
C LYS A 35 -9.49 -1.19 16.58
N VAL A 36 -10.12 -0.63 15.55
CA VAL A 36 -9.52 0.43 14.72
C VAL A 36 -9.20 1.65 15.58
N GLU A 37 -10.13 2.11 16.42
CA GLU A 37 -9.85 3.22 17.34
C GLU A 37 -8.72 2.88 18.32
N SER A 38 -8.71 1.67 18.87
CA SER A 38 -7.64 1.22 19.77
C SER A 38 -6.29 1.22 19.08
N PHE A 39 -6.23 0.75 17.83
CA PHE A 39 -5.03 0.78 17.02
C PHE A 39 -4.52 2.22 16.80
N PHE A 40 -5.39 3.18 16.48
CA PHE A 40 -4.99 4.57 16.34
C PHE A 40 -4.51 5.19 17.66
N ARG A 41 -5.14 4.84 18.79
CA ARG A 41 -4.67 5.27 20.12
C ARG A 41 -3.27 4.74 20.40
N GLU A 42 -3.02 3.47 20.15
CA GLU A 42 -1.71 2.85 20.36
C GLU A 42 -0.64 3.42 19.42
N LEU A 43 -0.94 3.56 18.12
CA LEU A 43 -0.03 4.22 17.18
C LEU A 43 0.29 5.65 17.64
N SER A 44 -0.72 6.41 18.08
CA SER A 44 -0.53 7.77 18.60
C SER A 44 0.35 7.82 19.86
N GLN A 45 0.28 6.82 20.73
CA GLN A 45 1.15 6.72 21.90
C GLN A 45 2.61 6.52 21.49
N TYR A 46 2.89 5.66 20.50
CA TYR A 46 4.23 5.49 19.96
C TYR A 46 4.79 6.78 19.36
N ILE A 47 3.99 7.50 18.56
CA ILE A 47 4.40 8.79 18.00
C ILE A 47 4.68 9.83 19.11
N LYS A 48 3.83 9.91 20.14
CA LYS A 48 4.07 10.78 21.32
C LYS A 48 5.36 10.41 22.06
N ALA A 49 5.67 9.11 22.13
CA ALA A 49 6.92 8.59 22.69
C ALA A 49 8.14 8.73 21.76
N LYS A 50 8.04 9.54 20.69
CA LYS A 50 9.09 9.84 19.71
C LYS A 50 9.57 8.63 18.90
N TYR A 51 8.72 7.62 18.73
CA TYR A 51 8.96 6.60 17.72
C TYR A 51 8.60 7.14 16.33
N TYR A 52 9.36 6.70 15.34
CA TYR A 52 8.98 6.75 13.94
C TYR A 52 8.18 5.50 13.60
N ALA A 53 7.13 5.67 12.79
CA ALA A 53 6.31 4.59 12.27
C ALA A 53 6.40 4.59 10.74
N LEU A 54 6.89 3.49 10.16
CA LEU A 54 6.99 3.30 8.72
C LEU A 54 6.13 2.10 8.30
N GLY A 55 5.16 2.32 7.43
CA GLY A 55 4.14 1.34 7.15
C GLY A 55 3.03 1.85 6.23
N PHE A 56 1.88 1.20 6.29
CA PHE A 56 0.71 1.54 5.48
C PHE A 56 -0.60 1.32 6.23
N PHE A 57 -1.64 2.01 5.74
CA PHE A 57 -3.05 1.68 5.97
C PHE A 57 -3.62 1.12 4.66
N ALA A 58 -4.36 0.03 4.74
CA ALA A 58 -5.09 -0.51 3.58
C ALA A 58 -6.32 0.36 3.28
N TYR A 59 -6.72 0.41 2.02
CA TYR A 59 -7.92 1.14 1.61
C TYR A 59 -9.17 0.63 2.35
N GLU A 60 -9.25 -0.68 2.59
CA GLU A 60 -10.36 -1.35 3.26
C GLU A 60 -10.53 -0.95 4.73
N LEU A 61 -9.50 -0.39 5.38
CA LEU A 61 -9.65 0.16 6.73
C LEU A 61 -10.68 1.29 6.76
N GLY A 62 -10.84 2.02 5.66
CA GLY A 62 -11.81 3.11 5.53
C GLY A 62 -13.26 2.66 5.73
N TYR A 63 -13.60 1.40 5.41
CA TYR A 63 -14.95 0.88 5.65
C TYR A 63 -15.31 0.86 7.13
N LEU A 64 -14.33 0.75 8.03
CA LEU A 64 -14.56 0.70 9.48
C LEU A 64 -14.55 2.09 10.14
N LEU A 65 -14.08 3.12 9.43
CA LEU A 65 -14.05 4.50 9.93
C LEU A 65 -15.41 5.19 9.85
N GLU A 66 -16.25 4.79 8.89
CA GLU A 66 -17.54 5.43 8.64
C GLU A 66 -18.69 4.44 8.85
N ARG A 67 -19.61 4.78 9.77
CA ARG A 67 -20.72 3.89 10.16
C ARG A 67 -21.58 3.42 8.98
N ARG A 68 -21.78 4.31 7.99
CA ARG A 68 -22.55 4.01 6.78
C ARG A 68 -21.87 2.97 5.88
N LEU A 69 -20.55 2.80 6.01
CA LEU A 69 -19.74 1.87 5.24
C LEU A 69 -19.53 0.53 5.94
N HIS A 70 -19.84 0.41 7.24
CA HIS A 70 -19.71 -0.86 8.00
C HIS A 70 -20.38 -2.05 7.30
N PRO A 71 -21.60 -1.94 6.73
CA PRO A 71 -22.24 -3.07 6.04
C PRO A 71 -21.54 -3.48 4.74
N LEU A 72 -20.67 -2.63 4.19
CA LEU A 72 -19.91 -2.88 2.96
C LEU A 72 -18.51 -3.42 3.26
N PHE A 73 -18.13 -3.56 4.52
CA PHE A 73 -16.85 -4.10 4.91
C PHE A 73 -16.75 -5.57 4.49
N TRP A 74 -15.64 -5.90 3.83
CA TRP A 74 -15.26 -7.25 3.47
C TRP A 74 -13.87 -7.51 4.01
N HIS A 75 -13.57 -8.72 4.47
CA HIS A 75 -12.27 -9.05 5.05
C HIS A 75 -11.24 -9.27 3.94
N PRO A 76 -10.26 -8.36 3.74
CA PRO A 76 -9.18 -8.60 2.79
C PRO A 76 -8.26 -9.71 3.30
N SER A 77 -7.44 -10.29 2.42
CA SER A 77 -6.39 -11.25 2.82
C SER A 77 -5.15 -10.57 3.42
N SER A 78 -5.02 -9.24 3.29
CA SER A 78 -3.90 -8.45 3.81
C SER A 78 -4.27 -7.73 5.11
N PRO A 79 -3.28 -7.31 5.92
CA PRO A 79 -3.51 -6.44 7.07
C PRO A 79 -4.25 -5.16 6.68
N LEU A 80 -5.09 -4.64 7.58
CA LEU A 80 -5.73 -3.33 7.43
C LEU A 80 -4.79 -2.19 7.77
N ALA A 81 -3.81 -2.44 8.63
CA ALA A 81 -2.72 -1.53 8.94
C ALA A 81 -1.47 -2.32 9.36
N PHE A 82 -0.30 -1.82 8.99
CA PHE A 82 0.98 -2.44 9.38
C PHE A 82 2.07 -1.38 9.44
N PHE A 83 2.73 -1.24 10.59
CA PHE A 83 3.81 -0.29 10.82
C PHE A 83 4.98 -0.93 11.55
N TYR A 84 6.18 -0.71 11.03
CA TYR A 84 7.41 -0.87 11.78
C TYR A 84 7.65 0.36 12.64
N LEU A 85 8.03 0.13 13.90
CA LEU A 85 8.27 1.18 14.88
C LEU A 85 9.75 1.20 15.26
N SER A 86 10.35 2.38 15.35
CA SER A 86 11.72 2.54 15.85
C SER A 86 11.97 3.95 16.36
N LYS A 87 12.81 4.14 17.39
CA LYS A 87 13.30 5.47 17.78
C LYS A 87 14.41 6.00 16.87
N LYS A 88 14.97 5.15 16.00
CA LYS A 88 16.11 5.50 15.15
C LYS A 88 15.74 5.41 13.67
N LEU A 89 16.18 6.43 12.93
CA LEU A 89 16.18 6.46 11.48
C LEU A 89 17.61 6.68 11.00
N GLU A 90 18.06 5.87 10.06
CA GLU A 90 19.34 6.02 9.39
C GLU A 90 19.08 6.70 8.04
N PRO A 91 19.56 7.94 7.81
CA PRO A 91 19.41 8.57 6.50
C PRO A 91 20.17 7.77 5.44
N VAL A 92 19.60 7.68 4.25
CA VAL A 92 20.21 7.02 3.09
C VAL A 92 20.07 7.88 1.85
N GLU A 93 21.04 7.75 0.96
CA GLU A 93 21.00 8.28 -0.38
C GLU A 93 21.09 7.11 -1.36
N ILE A 94 20.20 7.09 -2.35
CA ILE A 94 20.17 6.07 -3.40
C ILE A 94 20.32 6.76 -4.75
N SER A 95 21.35 6.36 -5.49
CA SER A 95 21.62 6.79 -6.85
C SER A 95 21.43 5.63 -7.82
N PRO A 96 21.22 5.91 -9.12
CA PRO A 96 21.32 4.88 -10.13
C PRO A 96 22.73 4.28 -10.06
N THR A 97 22.82 2.96 -9.85
CA THR A 97 24.09 2.26 -10.01
C THR A 97 24.32 2.03 -11.50
N PRO A 98 25.53 2.25 -12.04
CA PRO A 98 25.83 1.88 -13.42
C PRO A 98 25.45 0.41 -13.63
N GLU A 99 24.68 0.12 -14.67
CA GLU A 99 24.28 -1.25 -15.00
C GLU A 99 25.55 -2.09 -15.24
N THR A 100 25.99 -2.85 -14.24
CA THR A 100 26.76 -4.06 -14.51
C THR A 100 25.83 -4.97 -15.30
N LYS A 101 26.32 -5.57 -16.39
CA LYS A 101 25.60 -6.59 -17.17
C LYS A 101 25.34 -7.84 -16.29
N GLU A 102 24.53 -7.69 -15.26
CA GLU A 102 24.08 -8.78 -14.40
C GLU A 102 22.79 -9.36 -14.99
N GLU A 103 22.71 -10.68 -14.95
CA GLU A 103 21.56 -11.48 -15.34
C GLU A 103 20.26 -10.93 -14.71
N GLN A 104 19.12 -11.07 -15.41
CA GLN A 104 17.81 -10.61 -14.92
C GLN A 104 17.54 -11.13 -13.50
N LYS A 105 17.59 -10.23 -12.51
CA LYS A 105 17.45 -10.56 -11.07
C LYS A 105 16.01 -10.84 -10.63
N PHE A 106 15.05 -10.63 -11.52
CA PHE A 106 13.65 -10.96 -11.33
C PHE A 106 12.97 -11.25 -12.66
N LYS A 107 11.83 -11.93 -12.59
CA LYS A 107 10.98 -12.29 -13.71
C LYS A 107 9.52 -12.00 -13.37
N ILE A 108 8.77 -11.47 -14.34
CA ILE A 108 7.34 -11.24 -14.25
C ILE A 108 6.65 -12.01 -15.36
N GLU A 109 5.78 -12.96 -14.99
CA GLU A 109 5.08 -13.84 -15.92
C GLU A 109 3.56 -13.75 -15.76
N ASP A 110 2.81 -14.33 -16.70
CA ASP A 110 1.35 -14.51 -16.63
C ASP A 110 0.55 -13.25 -16.28
N LYS A 111 0.93 -12.14 -16.91
CA LYS A 111 0.26 -10.83 -16.77
C LYS A 111 -1.18 -10.91 -17.25
N LYS A 112 -2.14 -10.80 -16.33
CA LYS A 112 -3.57 -10.85 -16.63
C LYS A 112 -4.35 -9.85 -15.80
N LEU A 113 -5.27 -9.13 -16.44
CA LEU A 113 -6.24 -8.31 -15.73
C LEU A 113 -7.25 -9.20 -15.00
N ASN A 114 -7.69 -8.76 -13.81
CA ASN A 114 -8.72 -9.46 -13.04
C ASN A 114 -10.14 -9.36 -13.63
N ILE A 115 -10.29 -8.64 -14.75
CA ILE A 115 -11.57 -8.36 -15.40
C ILE A 115 -11.37 -8.33 -16.92
N SER A 116 -12.37 -8.78 -17.68
CA SER A 116 -12.35 -8.67 -19.14
C SER A 116 -12.62 -7.24 -19.61
N LYS A 117 -12.25 -6.96 -20.86
CA LYS A 117 -12.51 -5.66 -21.49
C LYS A 117 -14.00 -5.32 -21.54
N ASP A 118 -14.85 -6.30 -21.81
CA ASP A 118 -16.29 -6.08 -21.94
C ASP A 118 -16.97 -5.86 -20.59
N GLU A 119 -16.55 -6.58 -19.55
CA GLU A 119 -16.99 -6.29 -18.18
C GLU A 119 -16.57 -4.88 -17.74
N PHE A 120 -15.33 -4.47 -18.04
CA PHE A 120 -14.86 -3.12 -17.74
C PHE A 120 -15.70 -2.05 -18.45
N LYS A 121 -16.01 -2.24 -19.75
CA LYS A 121 -16.87 -1.33 -20.51
C LYS A 121 -18.28 -1.23 -19.92
N ARG A 122 -18.88 -2.37 -19.54
CA ARG A 122 -20.21 -2.41 -18.91
C ARG A 122 -20.21 -1.66 -17.59
N ALA A 123 -19.18 -1.83 -16.76
CA ALA A 123 -19.03 -1.11 -15.50
C ALA A 123 -18.90 0.42 -15.73
N VAL A 124 -18.09 0.84 -16.70
CA VAL A 124 -17.94 2.26 -17.06
C VAL A 124 -19.26 2.86 -17.56
N GLN A 125 -20.02 2.12 -18.36
CA GLN A 125 -21.32 2.59 -18.85
C GLN A 125 -22.30 2.81 -17.68
N LYS A 126 -22.36 1.85 -16.76
CA LYS A 126 -23.17 1.97 -15.53
C LYS A 126 -22.75 3.16 -14.66
N ILE A 127 -21.45 3.41 -14.52
CA ILE A 127 -20.92 4.59 -13.81
C ILE A 127 -21.40 5.88 -14.47
N LYS A 128 -21.36 5.97 -15.80
CA LYS A 128 -21.84 7.15 -16.54
C LYS A 128 -23.33 7.38 -16.35
N GLU A 129 -24.13 6.31 -16.29
CA GLU A 129 -25.56 6.39 -16.00
C GLU A 129 -25.81 6.96 -14.60
N TYR A 130 -25.10 6.48 -13.58
CA TYR A 130 -25.19 7.05 -12.23
C TYR A 130 -24.82 8.53 -12.19
N ILE A 131 -23.80 8.94 -12.94
CA ILE A 131 -23.42 10.36 -13.04
C ILE A 131 -24.51 11.17 -13.73
N ALA A 132 -25.09 10.67 -14.83
CA ALA A 132 -26.15 11.36 -15.57
C ALA A 132 -27.44 11.51 -14.76
N LEU A 133 -27.73 10.57 -13.85
CA LEU A 133 -28.86 10.63 -12.93
C LEU A 133 -28.61 11.55 -11.71
N GLY A 134 -27.37 12.03 -11.53
CA GLY A 134 -27.00 12.90 -10.42
C GLY A 134 -26.65 12.18 -9.12
N ASP A 135 -26.46 10.85 -9.15
CA ASP A 135 -26.12 10.07 -7.96
C ASP A 135 -24.70 10.37 -7.44
N THR A 136 -23.79 10.72 -8.35
CA THR A 136 -22.42 11.14 -8.03
C THR A 136 -21.86 12.00 -9.16
N TYR A 137 -20.80 12.75 -8.87
CA TYR A 137 -20.10 13.55 -9.87
C TYR A 137 -18.96 12.77 -10.56
N GLN A 138 -18.32 11.86 -9.82
CA GLN A 138 -17.17 11.11 -10.30
C GLN A 138 -17.05 9.79 -9.55
N VAL A 139 -16.58 8.75 -10.24
CA VAL A 139 -16.19 7.47 -9.65
C VAL A 139 -14.77 7.14 -10.08
N ASN A 140 -13.88 6.86 -9.12
CA ASN A 140 -12.58 6.27 -9.40
C ASN A 140 -12.72 4.75 -9.54
N TYR A 141 -12.70 4.25 -10.77
CA TYR A 141 -12.85 2.83 -11.07
C TYR A 141 -11.54 2.24 -11.60
N THR A 142 -11.06 1.20 -10.93
CA THR A 142 -9.76 0.56 -11.20
C THR A 142 -9.91 -0.93 -11.49
N CYS A 143 -8.90 -1.50 -12.14
CA CYS A 143 -8.74 -2.94 -12.29
C CYS A 143 -7.35 -3.36 -11.81
N LYS A 144 -7.18 -4.66 -11.51
CA LYS A 144 -5.93 -5.22 -10.99
C LYS A 144 -5.22 -6.00 -12.10
N LEU A 145 -3.98 -5.64 -12.38
CA LEU A 145 -3.06 -6.49 -13.13
C LEU A 145 -2.45 -7.51 -12.16
N ARG A 146 -2.75 -8.79 -12.38
CA ARG A 146 -2.15 -9.91 -11.67
C ARG A 146 -1.02 -10.48 -12.51
N PHE A 147 0.03 -10.96 -11.85
CA PHE A 147 1.18 -11.58 -12.49
C PHE A 147 1.88 -12.49 -11.48
N GLU A 148 2.62 -13.46 -11.98
CA GLU A 148 3.56 -14.24 -11.19
C GLU A 148 4.89 -13.50 -11.09
N PHE A 149 5.48 -13.49 -9.90
CA PHE A 149 6.74 -12.81 -9.63
C PHE A 149 7.77 -13.79 -9.07
N LEU A 150 8.93 -13.85 -9.73
CA LEU A 150 10.07 -14.66 -9.31
C LEU A 150 11.29 -13.75 -9.14
N GLY A 151 12.07 -13.94 -8.08
CA GLY A 151 13.27 -13.15 -7.79
C GLY A 151 13.08 -12.17 -6.63
N ASN A 152 13.93 -11.14 -6.57
CA ASN A 152 13.99 -10.23 -5.42
C ASN A 152 13.09 -8.98 -5.63
N PRO A 153 12.05 -8.75 -4.78
CA PRO A 153 11.20 -7.56 -4.89
C PRO A 153 11.95 -6.23 -4.80
N PHE A 154 13.09 -6.19 -4.10
CA PHE A 154 13.93 -5.00 -4.02
C PHE A 154 14.58 -4.64 -5.36
N GLU A 155 14.87 -5.63 -6.20
CA GLU A 155 15.41 -5.38 -7.55
C GLU A 155 14.32 -4.81 -8.46
N LEU A 156 13.09 -5.35 -8.41
CA LEU A 156 11.94 -4.75 -9.10
C LEU A 156 11.69 -3.32 -8.62
N PHE A 157 11.74 -3.07 -7.31
CA PHE A 157 11.60 -1.73 -6.75
C PHE A 157 12.65 -0.76 -7.31
N LYS A 158 13.93 -1.16 -7.36
CA LYS A 158 15.00 -0.32 -7.96
C LYS A 158 14.76 -0.04 -9.44
N THR A 159 14.32 -1.04 -10.21
CA THR A 159 13.99 -0.88 -11.64
C THR A 159 12.79 0.05 -11.88
N LEU A 160 11.88 0.20 -10.91
CA LEU A 160 10.76 1.15 -11.00
C LEU A 160 11.11 2.54 -10.47
N LEU A 161 12.12 2.63 -9.61
CA LEU A 161 12.55 3.87 -8.97
C LEU A 161 13.42 4.74 -9.89
N PHE A 162 14.20 4.11 -10.77
CA PHE A 162 15.06 4.75 -11.77
C PHE A 162 14.54 4.49 -13.17
#